data_AF-A0A1A6B1H0-F1
#
_entry.id   AF-A0A1A6B1H0-F1
#
_cell.length_a   1.000
_cell.length_b   1.000
_cell.length_c   1.000
_cell.angle_alpha   90.00
_cell.angle_beta   90.00
_cell.angle_gamma   90.00
#
_symmetry.space_group_name_H-M   'P 1'
#
loop_
_entity.id
_entity.type
_entity.pdbx_description
1 polymer ?
#
loop_
_entity_poly.entity_id
_entity_poly.type
_entity_poly.pdbx_seq_one_letter_code
_entity_poly.pdbx_strand_id
1 'polypeptide(L)' 'MTAIVIISSLLIGTLEGIALVKKKMWKELSCVVILLIIALCFQTSKNLGMATPIDLIEKLLEPIGKIFFNKL' A
#
# COMPACT_ATOMS: atom_id res chain seq x y z
N MET A 1 -12.30 2.60 -3.90
CA MET A 1 -10.99 2.10 -3.40
C MET A 1 -10.15 3.22 -2.80
N THR A 2 -9.96 4.34 -3.49
CA THR A 2 -9.15 5.50 -3.07
C THR A 2 -9.49 6.01 -1.66
N ALA A 3 -10.79 6.17 -1.35
CA ALA A 3 -11.24 6.65 -0.04
C ALA A 3 -10.89 5.69 1.12
N ILE A 4 -10.96 4.38 0.88
CA ILE A 4 -10.59 3.35 1.87
C ILE A 4 -9.10 3.45 2.18
N VAL A 5 -8.26 3.57 1.13
CA VAL A 5 -6.81 3.73 1.29
C VAL A 5 -6.50 4.98 2.12
N ILE A 6 -7.13 6.11 1.84
CA ILE A 6 -6.92 7.36 2.59
C ILE A 6 -7.30 7.19 4.07
N ILE A 7 -8.47 6.61 4.36
CA ILE A 7 -8.94 6.40 5.74
C ILE A 7 -8.02 5.44 6.48
N SER A 8 -7.64 4.32 5.85
CA SER A 8 -6.70 3.35 6.43
C SER A 8 -5.33 3.96 6.69
N SER A 9 -4.78 4.74 5.75
CA SER A 9 -3.52 5.46 5.92
C SER A 9 -3.57 6.44 7.09
N LEU A 10 -4.69 7.15 7.26
CA LEU A 10 -4.87 8.06 8.40
C LEU A 10 -4.90 7.28 9.71
N LEU A 11 -5.67 6.19 9.77
CA LEU A 11 -5.76 5.35 10.97
C LEU A 11 -4.40 4.79 11.39
N ILE A 12 -3.65 4.22 10.43
CA ILE A 12 -2.31 3.65 10.65
C ILE A 12 -1.35 4.75 11.11
N GLY A 13 -1.31 5.89 10.41
CA GLY A 13 -0.45 7.01 10.76
C GLY A 13 -0.75 7.57 12.15
N THR A 14 -2.01 7.56 12.58
CA THR A 14 -2.41 8.08 13.90
C THR A 14 -2.11 7.07 15.01
N LEU A 15 -2.48 5.79 14.82
CA LEU A 15 -2.27 4.74 15.81
C LEU A 15 -0.79 4.41 15.99
N GLU A 16 -0.06 4.18 14.91
CA GLU A 16 1.37 3.88 14.98
C GLU A 16 2.18 5.13 15.28
N GLY A 17 1.85 6.28 14.67
CA GLY A 17 2.57 7.53 14.90
C GLY A 17 2.56 7.94 16.36
N ILE A 18 1.40 7.91 17.03
CA ILE A 18 1.30 8.27 18.46
C ILE A 18 2.12 7.31 19.33
N ALA A 19 2.03 6.00 19.08
CA ALA A 19 2.77 5.00 19.84
C ALA A 19 4.29 5.13 19.65
N LEU A 20 4.74 5.38 18.41
CA LEU A 20 6.16 5.52 18.05
C LEU A 20 6.77 6.81 18.59
N VAL A 21 6.05 7.93 18.54
CA VAL A 21 6.45 9.19 19.18
C VAL A 21 6.59 9.00 20.68
N LYS A 22 5.61 8.37 21.33
CA LYS A 22 5.63 8.11 22.78
C LYS A 22 6.82 7.25 23.20
N LYS A 23 7.23 6.29 22.36
CA LYS A 23 8.40 5.42 22.60
C LYS A 23 9.74 6.05 22.16
N LYS A 24 9.75 7.29 21.63
CA LYS A 24 10.94 7.94 21.01
C LYS A 24 11.62 7.06 19.95
N MET A 25 10.83 6.27 19.23
CA MET A 25 11.27 5.34 18.19
C MET A 25 11.31 6.06 16.84
N TRP A 26 12.26 6.99 16.71
CA TRP A 26 12.37 7.90 15.55
C TRP A 26 12.71 7.18 14.24
N LYS A 27 13.44 6.06 14.31
CA LYS A 27 13.79 5.26 13.13
C LYS A 27 12.57 4.57 12.54
N GLU A 28 11.77 3.93 13.39
CA GLU A 28 10.52 3.30 13.00
C GLU A 28 9.52 4.35 12.49
N LEU A 29 9.45 5.52 13.14
CA LEU A 29 8.57 6.60 12.69
C LEU A 29 8.93 7.08 11.27
N SER A 30 10.23 7.22 10.97
CA SER A 30 10.69 7.52 9.61
C SER A 30 10.26 6.44 8.61
N CYS A 31 10.37 5.16 9.00
CA CYS A 31 9.94 4.03 8.16
C CYS A 31 8.43 4.09 7.84
N VAL A 32 7.58 4.33 8.85
CA VAL A 32 6.13 4.45 8.67
C VAL A 32 5.77 5.63 7.76
N VAL A 33 6.44 6.77 7.93
CA VAL A 33 6.24 7.94 7.07
C VAL A 33 6.63 7.63 5.62
N ILE A 34 7.77 6.98 5.40
CA ILE A 34 8.22 6.59 4.06
C ILE A 34 7.23 5.62 3.41
N LEU A 35 6.76 4.62 4.16
CA LEU A 35 5.75 3.66 3.68
C LEU A 35 4.45 4.36 3.29
N LEU A 36 3.98 5.33 4.09
CA LEU A 36 2.80 6.14 3.78
C LEU A 36 2.98 6.95 2.50
N ILE A 37 4.13 7.59 2.31
CA ILE A 37 4.44 8.34 1.10
C ILE A 37 4.43 7.42 -0.13
N ILE A 38 5.07 6.25 -0.05
CA ILE A 38 5.08 5.27 -1.14
C ILE A 38 3.66 4.82 -1.47
N ALA A 39 2.84 4.53 -0.47
CA ALA A 39 1.44 4.12 -0.66
C ALA A 39 0.62 5.22 -1.37
N LEU A 40 0.81 6.48 -0.98
CA LEU A 40 0.17 7.63 -1.64
C LEU A 40 0.66 7.81 -3.08
N CYS A 41 1.96 7.67 -3.33
CA CYS A 41 2.51 7.69 -4.69
C CYS A 41 1.90 6.59 -5.56
N PHE A 42 1.81 5.36 -5.06
CA PHE A 42 1.17 4.24 -5.76
C PHE A 42 -0.29 4.52 -6.11
N GLN A 43 -1.06 5.04 -5.14
CA GLN A 43 -2.46 5.37 -5.34
C GLN A 43 -2.64 6.50 -6.36
N THR A 44 -1.75 7.50 -6.32
CA THR A 44 -1.76 8.64 -7.24
C THR A 44 -1.42 8.20 -8.65
N SER A 45 -0.37 7.39 -8.84
CA SER A 45 0.00 6.80 -10.12
C SER A 45 -1.13 5.95 -10.71
N LYS A 46 -1.83 5.16 -9.88
CA LYS A 46 -2.99 4.37 -10.30
C LYS A 46 -4.15 5.27 -10.76
N ASN A 47 -4.42 6.37 -10.05
CA ASN A 47 -5.44 7.35 -10.46
C ASN A 47 -5.06 8.11 -11.75
N LEU A 48 -3.77 8.30 -12.04
CA LEU A 48 -3.26 8.89 -13.28
C LEU A 48 -3.30 7.92 -14.48
N GLY A 49 -3.79 6.68 -14.28
CA GLY A 49 -3.82 5.66 -15.34
C GLY A 49 -2.43 5.11 -15.70
N MET A 50 -1.40 5.38 -14.88
CA MET A 50 -0.08 4.79 -15.05
C MET A 50 -0.11 3.34 -14.57
N ALA A 51 0.51 2.45 -15.37
CA ALA A 51 0.71 1.06 -14.97
C ALA A 51 1.59 1.03 -13.72
N THR A 52 1.03 0.51 -12.62
CA THR A 52 1.79 0.34 -11.38
C THR A 52 2.54 -1.00 -11.40
N PRO A 53 3.63 -1.15 -10.63
CA PRO A 53 4.28 -2.45 -10.43
C PRO A 53 3.32 -3.57 -9.99
N ILE A 54 2.26 -3.20 -9.26
CA ILE A 54 1.21 -4.12 -8.83
C ILE A 54 0.41 -4.64 -10.04
N ASP A 55 0.11 -3.78 -11.00
CA ASP A 55 -0.56 -4.14 -12.27
C ASP A 55 0.26 -5.15 -13.09
N LEU A 56 1.59 -4.98 -13.11
CA LEU A 56 2.52 -5.91 -13.75
C LEU A 56 2.52 -7.28 -13.04
N ILE A 57 2.53 -7.27 -11.71
CA ILE A 57 2.46 -8.48 -10.88
C ILE A 57 1.12 -9.19 -11.10
N GLU A 58 0.01 -8.44 -11.13
CA GLU A 58 -1.33 -8.97 -11.39
C GLU A 58 -1.39 -9.66 -12.76
N LYS A 59 -0.89 -9.01 -13.82
CA LYS A 59 -0.77 -9.62 -15.16
C LYS A 59 0.13 -10.86 -15.20
N LEU A 60 1.18 -10.90 -14.39
CA LEU A 60 2.09 -12.05 -14.31
C LEU A 60 1.46 -13.23 -13.57
N LEU A 61 0.62 -12.94 -12.56
CA LEU A 61 -0.10 -13.93 -11.76
C LEU A 61 -1.42 -14.36 -12.40
N GLU A 62 -2.01 -13.57 -13.29
CA GLU A 62 -3.23 -13.90 -14.03
C GLU A 62 -3.17 -15.27 -14.73
N PRO A 63 -2.09 -15.65 -15.46
CA PRO A 63 -1.98 -17.00 -16.03
C PRO A 63 -1.91 -18.09 -14.96
N ILE A 64 -1.26 -17.84 -13.82
CA ILE A 64 -1.18 -18.80 -12.70
C ILE A 64 -2.57 -18.97 -12.07
N GLY A 65 -3.29 -17.87 -11.86
CA GLY A 65 -4.67 -17.87 -11.35
C GLY A 65 -5.62 -18.62 -12.28
N LYS A 66 -5.54 -18.41 -13.59
CA LYS A 66 -6.32 -19.17 -14.58
C LYS A 66 -5.98 -20.66 -14.54
N ILE A 67 -4.71 -21.05 -14.42
CA ILE A 67 -4.33 -22.46 -14.34
C ILE A 67 -4.87 -23.13 -13.06
N PHE A 68 -4.87 -22.42 -11.93
CA PHE A 68 -5.37 -22.96 -10.66
C PHE A 68 -6.90 -22.99 -10.56
N PHE A 69 -7.60 -21.95 -11.03
CA PHE A 69 -9.06 -21.88 -10.96
C PHE A 69 -9.77 -22.62 -12.10
N ASN A 70 -9.15 -22.76 -13.28
CA ASN A 70 -9.75 -23.51 -14.41
C ASN A 70 -9.59 -25.03 -14.26
N LYS A 71 -8.96 -25.50 -13.18
CA LYS A 71 -8.77 -26.92 -12.87
C LYS A 71 -9.66 -27.40 -11.71
N LEU A 72 -10.53 -26.52 -11.18
CA LEU A 72 -11.59 -26.83 -10.21
C LEU A 72 -12.93 -26.91 -10.95
#